data_AF-A0A938CMP0-F1
#
_entry.id   AF-A0A938CMP0-F1
#
_cell.length_a   1.000
_cell.length_b   1.000
_cell.length_c   1.000
_cell.angle_alpha   90.00
_cell.angle_beta   90.00
_cell.angle_gamma   90.00
#
_symmetry.space_group_name_H-M   'P 1'
#
loop_
_entity.id
_entity.type
_entity.pdbx_description
1 polymer ?
#
loop_
_entity_poly.entity_id
_entity_poly.type
_entity_poly.pdbx_seq_one_letter_code
_entity_poly.pdbx_strand_id
1 'polypeptide(L)'
;MSSCGNRLRRARRFACSLRSKRRSGRNRPAQPQFLKRDGIARSRQGMTYTKVHGMNTASLPADFAAFFDVWWWMPKPATSPADESDKFVGQDQIMLGVLSAVERDSQVSQRTISRELNVALGLANAYFKRCVRKGWIKIQQVPRRRYAYYLTPQGFSEKTRLATQYFSASFTFFRKARGQISELIEDCARRGAKRIAFAGVSDLAEVAMICALEFPVTVAGVVDPEQAGKHFCGTKVRATLDECGPVDAVIITHLSAPYEAYRALADAIEPDRIQVPALLRVALQQAASSEPEQQVGP
;
A
#
# COMPACT_ATOMS: atom_id res chain seq x y z
N MET A 1 -6.61 -34.51 46.98
CA MET A 1 -5.66 -35.59 47.34
C MET A 1 -5.56 -36.51 46.14
N SER A 2 -4.48 -36.41 45.36
CA SER A 2 -4.24 -37.27 44.20
C SER A 2 -2.75 -37.25 43.81
N SER A 3 -2.15 -38.45 43.83
CA SER A 3 -0.95 -38.93 43.11
C SER A 3 0.31 -38.04 43.15
N CYS A 4 1.27 -38.26 44.04
CA CYS A 4 2.30 -39.33 44.02
C CYS A 4 3.11 -39.43 42.72
N GLY A 5 4.43 -39.17 42.83
CA GLY A 5 5.43 -40.04 42.18
C GLY A 5 6.25 -39.52 40.99
N ASN A 6 7.12 -38.54 41.24
CA ASN A 6 8.53 -38.49 40.80
C ASN A 6 8.95 -39.21 39.49
N ARG A 7 9.39 -38.44 38.47
CA ARG A 7 10.39 -38.91 37.50
C ARG A 7 11.35 -37.79 37.15
N LEU A 8 12.59 -37.97 37.61
CA LEU A 8 13.69 -37.02 37.62
C LEU A 8 14.76 -37.50 36.63
N ARG A 9 15.49 -36.54 36.03
CA ARG A 9 16.81 -36.64 35.38
C ARG A 9 16.86 -37.00 33.88
N ARG A 10 17.24 -36.03 33.06
CA ARG A 10 18.28 -36.15 32.00
C ARG A 10 18.55 -34.78 31.36
N ALA A 11 19.67 -34.14 31.72
CA ALA A 11 20.38 -33.19 30.85
C ALA A 11 21.71 -32.78 31.51
N ARG A 12 22.81 -33.43 31.12
CA ARG A 12 24.17 -32.89 31.24
C ARG A 12 25.18 -33.76 30.48
N ARG A 13 26.03 -33.08 29.69
CA ARG A 13 27.36 -33.44 29.15
C ARG A 13 27.45 -34.09 27.77
N PHE A 14 28.06 -33.34 26.83
CA PHE A 14 29.14 -33.71 25.88
C PHE A 14 29.72 -32.36 25.36
N ALA A 15 30.87 -31.84 25.83
CA ALA A 15 32.27 -32.11 25.43
C ALA A 15 32.48 -31.97 23.90
N CYS A 16 33.10 -30.91 23.37
CA CYS A 16 34.51 -30.47 23.37
C CYS A 16 35.44 -31.33 22.48
N SER A 17 36.35 -30.64 21.77
CA SER A 17 37.49 -31.12 20.96
C SER A 17 37.25 -31.36 19.46
N LEU A 18 37.84 -30.49 18.62
CA LEU A 18 38.92 -30.89 17.69
C LEU A 18 39.71 -29.66 17.21
N ARG A 19 41.03 -29.85 17.08
CA ARG A 19 42.10 -28.85 16.95
C ARG A 19 42.90 -29.09 15.65
N SER A 20 43.23 -27.99 14.96
CA SER A 20 44.43 -27.70 14.13
C SER A 20 44.85 -28.53 12.89
N LYS A 21 45.13 -27.80 11.79
CA LYS A 21 46.37 -27.81 10.95
C LYS A 21 46.21 -26.75 9.83
N ARG A 22 46.79 -25.53 9.90
CA ARG A 22 48.10 -25.03 9.37
C ARG A 22 48.49 -25.40 7.92
N ARG A 23 48.58 -24.38 7.03
CA ARG A 23 49.72 -23.87 6.19
C ARG A 23 49.21 -23.34 4.82
N SER A 24 49.27 -22.02 4.56
CA SER A 24 50.35 -21.20 3.99
C SER A 24 50.41 -21.19 2.45
N GLY A 25 50.25 -20.00 1.86
CA GLY A 25 50.55 -19.74 0.44
C GLY A 25 50.40 -18.25 0.13
N ARG A 26 51.52 -17.51 0.16
CA ARG A 26 51.66 -16.13 -0.35
C ARG A 26 51.57 -16.16 -1.88
N ASN A 27 50.94 -15.15 -2.48
CA ASN A 27 51.53 -14.35 -3.56
C ASN A 27 50.66 -13.11 -3.90
N ARG A 28 51.26 -11.92 -3.78
CA ARG A 28 50.96 -10.71 -4.58
C ARG A 28 52.03 -10.67 -5.69
N PRO A 29 51.74 -10.15 -6.90
CA PRO A 29 51.83 -8.70 -7.20
C PRO A 29 50.70 -8.29 -8.19
N ALA A 30 50.51 -7.09 -8.75
CA ALA A 30 51.26 -5.86 -8.94
C ALA A 30 50.25 -4.70 -9.16
N GLN A 31 50.66 -3.45 -8.91
CA GLN A 31 50.02 -2.26 -9.49
C GLN A 31 50.63 -1.99 -10.89
N PRO A 32 49.90 -1.26 -11.74
CA PRO A 32 50.55 -0.27 -12.60
C PRO A 32 49.96 1.14 -12.45
N GLN A 33 50.87 2.11 -12.53
CA GLN A 33 50.63 3.53 -12.74
C GLN A 33 50.49 3.85 -14.25
N PHE A 34 50.09 5.10 -14.54
CA PHE A 34 50.22 5.87 -15.81
C PHE A 34 49.11 5.75 -16.88
N LEU A 35 48.36 6.85 -17.14
CA LEU A 35 48.63 7.86 -18.18
C LEU A 35 47.55 9.00 -18.14
N LYS A 36 47.99 10.25 -18.35
CA LYS A 36 47.14 11.44 -18.61
C LYS A 36 46.79 11.50 -20.11
N ARG A 37 45.58 11.99 -20.46
CA ARG A 37 45.36 13.16 -21.36
C ARG A 37 43.87 13.43 -21.67
N ASP A 38 43.53 14.71 -21.51
CA ASP A 38 42.72 15.64 -22.32
C ASP A 38 41.26 15.33 -22.72
N GLY A 39 40.35 16.32 -22.50
CA GLY A 39 39.15 16.48 -23.33
C GLY A 39 37.82 16.91 -22.68
N ILE A 40 37.74 18.17 -22.25
CA ILE A 40 36.60 19.11 -22.22
C ILE A 40 35.13 18.60 -22.39
N ALA A 41 34.35 18.86 -21.33
CA ALA A 41 32.94 19.31 -21.22
C ALA A 41 31.77 18.55 -21.89
N ARG A 42 30.82 18.11 -21.04
CA ARG A 42 29.45 18.65 -21.01
C ARG A 42 28.71 18.23 -19.74
N SER A 43 27.95 19.17 -19.23
CA SER A 43 27.18 19.16 -17.99
C SER A 43 25.99 18.20 -18.02
N ARG A 44 25.76 17.52 -16.89
CA ARG A 44 24.44 17.25 -16.28
C ARG A 44 24.68 16.63 -14.91
N GLN A 45 24.22 17.31 -13.87
CA GLN A 45 24.34 16.91 -12.46
C GLN A 45 23.59 15.59 -12.25
N GLY A 46 24.30 14.47 -12.29
CA GLY A 46 23.88 13.18 -11.74
C GLY A 46 24.55 13.00 -10.38
N MET A 47 23.78 13.13 -9.30
CA MET A 47 24.28 12.93 -7.94
C MET A 47 24.38 11.41 -7.69
N THR A 48 25.57 10.84 -7.90
CA THR A 48 25.85 9.42 -7.61
C THR A 48 25.99 9.21 -6.10
N TYR A 49 25.18 8.31 -5.53
CA TYR A 49 25.33 7.86 -4.15
C TYR A 49 26.61 7.05 -3.99
N THR A 50 27.65 7.65 -3.41
CA THR A 50 28.83 6.92 -2.95
C THR A 50 28.56 6.33 -1.57
N LYS A 51 28.55 5.00 -1.50
CA LYS A 51 28.42 4.19 -0.28
C LYS A 51 29.65 4.40 0.61
N VAL A 52 29.53 5.21 1.67
CA VAL A 52 30.60 5.36 2.66
C VAL A 52 30.34 4.37 3.81
N HIS A 53 31.06 3.26 3.82
CA HIS A 53 31.27 2.46 5.02
C HIS A 53 32.32 3.14 5.90
N GLY A 54 31.97 3.38 7.16
CA GLY A 54 32.91 3.71 8.23
C GLY A 54 33.23 5.20 8.39
N MET A 55 32.36 5.93 9.10
CA MET A 55 32.74 7.18 9.77
C MET A 55 32.13 7.23 11.18
N ASN A 56 32.97 7.57 12.16
CA ASN A 56 32.63 7.75 13.55
C ASN A 56 31.79 9.04 13.72
N THR A 57 30.74 9.03 14.53
CA THR A 57 29.69 10.08 14.58
C THR A 57 30.11 11.40 15.26
N ALA A 58 31.39 11.76 15.26
CA ALA A 58 31.90 12.93 15.97
C ALA A 58 32.41 14.07 15.07
N SER A 59 32.17 14.01 13.75
CA SER A 59 32.63 15.05 12.82
C SER A 59 31.65 15.28 11.67
N LEU A 60 30.42 15.65 11.98
CA LEU A 60 29.53 16.30 11.02
C LEU A 60 29.57 17.82 11.28
N PRO A 61 29.71 18.67 10.25
CA PRO A 61 29.61 20.12 10.40
C PRO A 61 28.24 20.50 11.01
N ALA A 62 28.23 21.40 12.00
CA ALA A 62 27.02 21.82 12.74
C ALA A 62 25.92 22.38 11.82
N ASP A 63 26.33 22.87 10.67
CA ASP A 63 25.58 23.42 9.55
C ASP A 63 24.74 22.35 8.79
N PHE A 64 25.10 21.07 8.84
CA PHE A 64 24.30 19.99 8.23
C PHE A 64 23.14 19.52 9.12
N ALA A 65 23.29 19.61 10.45
CA ALA A 65 22.20 19.38 11.40
C ALA A 65 21.18 20.54 11.37
N ALA A 66 21.66 21.78 11.27
CA ALA A 66 20.84 22.97 11.12
C ALA A 66 20.00 22.98 9.82
N PHE A 67 20.54 22.47 8.71
CA PHE A 67 19.78 22.33 7.46
C PHE A 67 18.58 21.39 7.62
N PHE A 68 18.77 20.26 8.31
CA PHE A 68 17.68 19.32 8.58
C PHE A 68 16.63 19.90 9.55
N ASP A 69 17.04 20.69 10.54
CA ASP A 69 16.13 21.37 11.49
C ASP A 69 15.36 22.55 10.85
N VAL A 70 15.97 23.28 9.90
CA VAL A 70 15.29 24.35 9.15
C VAL A 70 14.35 23.77 8.08
N TRP A 71 14.79 22.74 7.36
CA TRP A 71 13.93 22.01 6.42
C TRP A 71 12.75 21.31 7.13
N TRP A 72 12.91 20.98 8.42
CA TRP A 72 11.87 20.47 9.32
C TRP A 72 10.86 21.53 9.79
N TRP A 73 11.17 22.82 9.66
CA TRP A 73 10.35 23.94 10.11
C TRP A 73 9.63 24.70 8.97
N MET A 74 9.88 24.34 7.71
CA MET A 74 9.18 24.96 6.57
C MET A 74 7.79 24.35 6.33
N PRO A 75 6.72 25.17 6.27
CA PRO A 75 5.43 24.73 5.75
C PRO A 75 5.53 24.50 4.23
N LYS A 76 5.03 23.36 3.73
CA LYS A 76 4.97 23.08 2.29
C LYS A 76 3.99 24.05 1.60
N PRO A 77 4.27 24.50 0.36
CA PRO A 77 3.35 25.37 -0.38
C PRO A 77 2.03 24.64 -0.64
N ALA A 78 0.93 25.40 -0.52
CA ALA A 78 -0.43 24.93 -0.68
C ALA A 78 -0.66 24.39 -2.11
N THR A 79 -1.15 23.15 -2.20
CA THR A 79 -1.65 22.56 -3.44
C THR A 79 -3.14 22.85 -3.62
N SER A 80 -3.61 22.85 -4.88
CA SER A 80 -4.98 23.14 -5.31
C SER A 80 -6.08 22.43 -4.47
N PRO A 81 -7.22 23.10 -4.19
CA PRO A 81 -8.24 22.64 -3.25
C PRO A 81 -8.95 21.32 -3.62
N ALA A 82 -8.91 20.88 -4.88
CA ALA A 82 -9.47 19.59 -5.30
C ALA A 82 -8.53 18.39 -5.03
N ASP A 83 -7.24 18.66 -4.79
CA ASP A 83 -6.17 17.68 -4.55
C ASP A 83 -5.85 17.53 -3.04
N GLU A 84 -6.48 18.34 -2.17
CA GLU A 84 -6.31 18.24 -0.71
C GLU A 84 -7.20 17.17 -0.08
N SER A 85 -8.46 17.03 -0.50
CA SER A 85 -9.42 16.11 0.12
C SER A 85 -8.99 14.64 0.04
N ASP A 86 -8.36 14.24 -1.06
CA ASP A 86 -7.87 12.87 -1.29
C ASP A 86 -6.55 12.61 -0.53
N LYS A 87 -5.70 13.64 -0.37
CA LYS A 87 -4.51 13.57 0.48
C LYS A 87 -4.86 13.46 1.95
N PHE A 88 -5.90 14.14 2.42
CA PHE A 88 -6.32 14.13 3.83
C PHE A 88 -6.67 12.72 4.33
N VAL A 89 -7.37 11.92 3.52
CA VAL A 89 -7.69 10.52 3.86
C VAL A 89 -6.41 9.68 4.01
N GLY A 90 -5.43 9.87 3.11
CA GLY A 90 -4.14 9.19 3.20
C GLY A 90 -3.31 9.59 4.44
N GLN A 91 -3.32 10.86 4.84
CA GLN A 91 -2.54 11.31 6.01
C GLN A 91 -3.10 10.72 7.31
N ASP A 92 -4.41 10.77 7.48
CA ASP A 92 -5.10 10.31 8.69
C ASP A 92 -5.01 8.78 8.82
N GLN A 93 -5.05 8.05 7.70
CA GLN A 93 -4.84 6.61 7.69
C GLN A 93 -3.41 6.23 8.08
N ILE A 94 -2.39 6.96 7.59
CA ILE A 94 -0.99 6.74 8.00
C ILE A 94 -0.81 7.06 9.49
N MET A 95 -1.40 8.15 9.99
CA MET A 95 -1.35 8.49 11.42
C MET A 95 -2.02 7.42 12.29
N LEU A 96 -3.22 6.97 11.92
CA LEU A 96 -3.93 5.90 12.59
C LEU A 96 -3.09 4.62 12.60
N GLY A 97 -2.43 4.30 11.49
CA GLY A 97 -1.50 3.19 11.37
C GLY A 97 -0.31 3.29 12.32
N VAL A 98 0.33 4.47 12.39
CA VAL A 98 1.44 4.74 13.32
C VAL A 98 1.02 4.56 14.78
N LEU A 99 -0.11 5.16 15.17
CA LEU A 99 -0.62 5.05 16.55
C LEU A 99 -0.96 3.60 16.91
N SER A 100 -1.56 2.86 15.97
CA SER A 100 -1.90 1.45 16.15
C SER A 100 -0.67 0.55 16.27
N ALA A 101 0.40 0.84 15.51
CA ALA A 101 1.65 0.09 15.58
C ALA A 101 2.35 0.28 16.92
N VAL A 102 2.37 1.52 17.44
CA VAL A 102 2.99 1.84 18.74
C VAL A 102 2.20 1.27 19.92
N GLU A 103 0.87 1.24 19.84
CA GLU A 103 0.05 0.58 20.86
C GLU A 103 0.32 -0.93 20.93
N ARG A 104 0.45 -1.59 19.78
CA ARG A 104 0.67 -3.03 19.68
C ARG A 104 2.05 -3.44 20.17
N ASP A 105 3.08 -2.68 19.80
CA ASP A 105 4.46 -2.95 20.16
C ASP A 105 5.21 -1.68 20.58
N SER A 106 5.48 -1.58 21.89
CA SER A 106 6.25 -0.47 22.46
C SER A 106 7.71 -0.41 21.98
N GLN A 107 8.23 -1.45 21.32
CA GLN A 107 9.58 -1.52 20.74
C GLN A 107 9.56 -1.40 19.21
N VAL A 108 8.44 -0.99 18.62
CA VAL A 108 8.28 -0.93 17.17
C VAL A 108 9.34 -0.02 16.51
N SER A 109 9.93 -0.51 15.41
CA SER A 109 10.88 0.26 14.62
C SER A 109 10.17 1.00 13.48
N GLN A 110 10.72 2.14 13.03
CA GLN A 110 10.19 2.87 11.88
C GLN A 110 10.18 2.02 10.58
N ARG A 111 11.12 1.07 10.45
CA ARG A 111 11.14 0.11 9.34
C ARG A 111 9.98 -0.87 9.41
N THR A 112 9.61 -1.29 10.61
CA THR A 112 8.43 -2.13 10.82
C THR A 112 7.17 -1.37 10.43
N ILE A 113 7.01 -0.14 10.93
CA ILE A 113 5.87 0.73 10.58
C ILE A 113 5.79 0.95 9.06
N SER A 114 6.90 1.27 8.41
CA SER A 114 6.96 1.48 6.95
C SER A 114 6.48 0.27 6.15
N ARG A 115 6.88 -0.94 6.55
CA ARG A 115 6.46 -2.18 5.88
C ARG A 115 4.99 -2.48 6.13
N GLU A 116 4.52 -2.33 7.38
CA GLU A 116 3.12 -2.58 7.73
C GLU A 116 2.16 -1.63 7.00
N LEU A 117 2.55 -0.36 6.85
CA LEU A 117 1.71 0.65 6.19
C LEU A 117 1.97 0.76 4.68
N ASN A 118 2.90 -0.04 4.13
CA ASN A 118 3.36 0.05 2.74
C ASN A 118 3.72 1.48 2.30
N VAL A 119 4.41 2.22 3.17
CA VAL A 119 4.87 3.60 2.90
C VAL A 119 6.38 3.69 2.94
N ALA A 120 6.93 4.70 2.26
CA ALA A 120 8.35 5.00 2.34
C ALA A 120 8.81 5.22 3.79
N LEU A 121 10.01 4.74 4.13
CA LEU A 121 10.59 4.86 5.47
C LEU A 121 10.65 6.30 5.98
N GLY A 122 10.98 7.25 5.09
CA GLY A 122 11.01 8.67 5.43
C GLY A 122 9.63 9.22 5.80
N LEU A 123 8.57 8.75 5.12
CA LEU A 123 7.20 9.15 5.38
C LEU A 123 6.73 8.60 6.74
N ALA A 124 6.95 7.31 6.99
CA ALA A 124 6.66 6.70 8.29
C ALA A 124 7.36 7.45 9.44
N ASN A 125 8.65 7.79 9.29
CA ASN A 125 9.40 8.54 10.29
C ASN A 125 8.86 9.96 10.48
N ALA A 126 8.46 10.64 9.40
CA ALA A 126 7.87 11.98 9.48
C ALA A 126 6.56 11.97 10.28
N TYR A 127 5.65 11.03 9.99
CA TYR A 127 4.40 10.89 10.73
C TYR A 127 4.62 10.43 12.17
N PHE A 128 5.55 9.50 12.41
CA PHE A 128 5.94 9.10 13.76
C PHE A 128 6.39 10.30 14.61
N LYS A 129 7.33 11.10 14.10
CA LYS A 129 7.79 12.31 14.78
C LYS A 129 6.68 13.34 14.94
N ARG A 130 5.75 13.44 13.98
CA ARG A 130 4.55 14.31 14.09
C ARG A 130 3.64 13.87 15.24
N CYS A 131 3.41 12.57 15.41
CA CYS A 131 2.64 12.03 16.54
C CYS A 131 3.33 12.28 17.88
N VAL A 132 4.67 12.19 17.94
CA VAL A 132 5.45 12.57 19.15
C VAL A 132 5.30 14.07 19.43
N ARG A 133 5.47 14.94 18.43
CA ARG A 133 5.31 16.39 18.57
C ARG A 133 3.93 16.82 19.04
N LYS A 134 2.88 16.12 18.58
CA LYS A 134 1.49 16.36 19.01
C LYS A 134 1.19 15.83 20.42
N GLY A 135 2.14 15.17 21.08
CA GLY A 135 1.95 14.61 22.43
C GLY A 135 1.17 13.30 22.44
N TRP A 136 0.93 12.68 21.27
CA TRP A 136 0.18 11.42 21.16
C TRP A 136 1.04 10.21 21.54
N ILE A 137 2.35 10.32 21.33
CA ILE A 137 3.34 9.28 21.63
C ILE A 137 4.39 9.85 22.58
N LYS A 138 4.64 9.15 23.69
CA LYS A 138 5.75 9.43 24.59
C LYS A 138 6.90 8.45 24.36
N ILE A 139 8.12 8.97 24.51
CA ILE A 139 9.36 8.21 24.40
C ILE A 139 9.90 8.00 25.80
N GLN A 140 10.15 6.75 26.18
CA GLN A 140 10.78 6.38 27.44
C GLN A 140 12.09 5.65 27.16
N GLN A 141 13.16 6.04 27.86
CA GLN A 141 14.43 5.33 27.77
C GLN A 141 14.37 4.06 28.62
N VAL A 142 14.72 2.92 28.01
CA VAL A 142 14.79 1.62 28.68
C VAL A 142 16.27 1.25 28.91
N PRO A 143 16.60 0.60 30.04
CA PRO A 143 17.95 0.09 30.28
C PRO A 143 18.46 -0.73 29.07
N ARG A 144 19.72 -0.49 28.67
CA ARG A 144 20.40 -0.97 27.43
C ARG A 144 20.36 -0.05 26.21
N ARG A 145 20.25 1.28 26.38
CA ARG A 145 20.24 2.26 25.26
C ARG A 145 19.13 1.98 24.23
N ARG A 146 17.99 1.47 24.69
CA ARG A 146 16.81 1.23 23.86
C ARG A 146 15.73 2.23 24.21
N TYR A 147 14.92 2.59 23.23
CA TYR A 147 13.74 3.44 23.43
C TYR A 147 12.49 2.57 23.45
N ALA A 148 11.56 2.88 24.35
CA ALA A 148 10.19 2.40 24.32
C ALA A 148 9.24 3.54 23.99
N TYR A 149 8.21 3.22 23.25
CA TYR A 149 7.18 4.14 22.83
C TYR A 149 5.85 3.72 23.42
N TYR A 150 5.08 4.70 23.92
CA TYR A 150 3.76 4.44 24.49
C TYR A 150 2.80 5.53 24.06
N LEU A 151 1.53 5.15 23.85
CA LEU A 151 0.46 6.10 23.64
C LEU A 151 0.14 6.85 24.94
N THR A 152 -0.05 8.16 24.82
CA THR A 152 -0.61 8.98 25.91
C THR A 152 -2.13 8.85 25.93
N PRO A 153 -2.82 9.26 27.01
CA PRO A 153 -4.29 9.35 27.01
C PRO A 153 -4.83 10.15 25.82
N GLN A 154 -4.16 11.25 25.46
CA GLN A 154 -4.48 12.04 24.26
C GLN A 154 -4.27 11.23 22.97
N GLY A 155 -3.20 10.43 22.89
CA GLY A 155 -2.93 9.54 21.76
C GLY A 155 -4.00 8.46 21.59
N PHE A 156 -4.52 7.91 22.69
CA PHE A 156 -5.66 6.99 22.66
C PHE A 156 -6.92 7.68 22.14
N SER A 157 -7.25 8.87 22.65
CA SER A 157 -8.41 9.64 22.17
C SER A 157 -8.32 9.95 20.67
N GLU A 158 -7.15 10.37 20.19
CA GLU A 158 -6.95 10.68 18.78
C GLU A 158 -6.95 9.44 17.89
N LYS A 159 -6.36 8.33 18.33
CA LYS A 159 -6.46 7.05 17.64
C LYS A 159 -7.93 6.65 17.47
N THR A 160 -8.72 6.73 18.54
CA THR A 160 -10.16 6.43 18.49
C THR A 160 -10.90 7.37 17.54
N ARG A 161 -10.62 8.67 17.58
CA ARG A 161 -11.22 9.65 16.67
C ARG A 161 -10.92 9.31 15.21
N LEU A 162 -9.66 9.03 14.88
CA LEU A 162 -9.23 8.66 13.52
C LEU A 162 -9.85 7.33 13.08
N ALA A 163 -9.91 6.33 13.96
CA ALA A 163 -10.56 5.05 13.68
C ALA A 163 -12.06 5.24 13.39
N THR A 164 -12.77 6.01 14.21
CA THR A 164 -14.19 6.31 14.00
C THR A 164 -14.43 7.03 12.68
N GLN A 165 -13.59 8.00 12.33
CA GLN A 165 -13.67 8.69 11.04
C GLN A 165 -13.44 7.74 9.87
N TYR A 166 -12.42 6.89 9.94
CA TYR A 166 -12.15 5.86 8.94
C TYR A 166 -13.37 4.96 8.75
N PHE A 167 -13.90 4.36 9.83
CA PHE A 167 -15.05 3.48 9.73
C PHE A 167 -16.30 4.18 9.22
N SER A 168 -16.54 5.44 9.64
CA SER A 168 -17.69 6.22 9.16
C SER A 168 -17.61 6.47 7.66
N ALA A 169 -16.41 6.80 7.16
CA ALA A 169 -16.15 6.97 5.73
C ALA A 169 -16.31 5.66 4.97
N SER A 170 -15.71 4.56 5.45
CA SER A 170 -15.83 3.22 4.84
C SER A 170 -17.27 2.73 4.78
N PHE A 171 -18.05 2.86 5.86
CA PHE A 171 -19.46 2.47 5.85
C PHE A 171 -20.30 3.35 4.94
N THR A 172 -19.99 4.64 4.85
CA THR A 172 -20.68 5.55 3.92
C THR A 172 -20.38 5.16 2.47
N PHE A 173 -19.12 4.88 2.16
CA PHE A 173 -18.72 4.35 0.85
C PHE A 173 -19.46 3.04 0.54
N PHE A 174 -19.46 2.08 1.46
CA PHE A 174 -20.14 0.80 1.28
C PHE A 174 -21.65 0.96 1.06
N ARG A 175 -22.34 1.80 1.85
CA ARG A 175 -23.77 2.07 1.66
C ARG A 175 -24.06 2.69 0.30
N LYS A 176 -23.23 3.65 -0.13
CA LYS A 176 -23.35 4.28 -1.45
C LYS A 176 -23.09 3.28 -2.57
N ALA A 177 -22.05 2.47 -2.44
CA ALA A 177 -21.71 1.41 -3.38
C ALA A 177 -22.86 0.41 -3.53
N ARG A 178 -23.39 -0.11 -2.42
CA ARG A 178 -24.55 -1.00 -2.42
C ARG A 178 -25.75 -0.36 -3.14
N GLY A 179 -26.13 0.87 -2.78
CA GLY A 179 -27.26 1.56 -3.41
C GLY A 179 -27.09 1.70 -4.93
N GLN A 180 -25.94 2.20 -5.38
CA GLN A 180 -25.67 2.39 -6.81
C GLN A 180 -25.58 1.08 -7.59
N ILE A 181 -25.03 0.03 -6.99
CA ILE A 181 -24.95 -1.28 -7.61
C ILE A 181 -26.33 -1.92 -7.72
N SER A 182 -27.15 -1.84 -6.67
CA SER A 182 -28.54 -2.31 -6.70
C SER A 182 -29.34 -1.60 -7.79
N GLU A 183 -29.24 -0.27 -7.88
CA GLU A 183 -29.89 0.52 -8.94
C GLU A 183 -29.44 0.06 -10.35
N LEU A 184 -28.15 -0.15 -10.57
CA LEU A 184 -27.64 -0.62 -11.87
C LEU A 184 -28.12 -2.04 -12.23
N ILE A 185 -28.15 -2.95 -11.25
CA ILE A 185 -28.63 -4.32 -11.47
C ILE A 185 -30.13 -4.30 -11.78
N GLU A 186 -30.91 -3.51 -11.04
CA GLU A 186 -32.34 -3.30 -11.29
C GLU A 186 -32.58 -2.74 -12.70
N ASP A 187 -31.81 -1.73 -13.11
CA ASP A 187 -31.87 -1.16 -14.46
C ASP A 187 -31.54 -2.18 -15.56
N CYS A 188 -30.56 -3.05 -15.31
CA CYS A 188 -30.26 -4.16 -16.21
C CYS A 188 -31.44 -5.13 -16.30
N ALA A 189 -31.99 -5.54 -15.16
CA ALA A 189 -33.13 -6.46 -15.11
C ALA A 189 -34.37 -5.87 -15.80
N ARG A 190 -34.66 -4.58 -15.60
CA ARG A 190 -35.76 -3.86 -16.28
C ARG A 190 -35.58 -3.81 -17.79
N ARG A 191 -34.35 -3.76 -18.28
CA ARG A 191 -34.00 -3.86 -19.71
C ARG A 191 -34.01 -5.30 -20.24
N GLY A 192 -34.38 -6.28 -19.42
CA GLY A 192 -34.48 -7.68 -19.80
C GLY A 192 -33.18 -8.48 -19.70
N ALA A 193 -32.13 -7.90 -19.12
CA ALA A 193 -30.88 -8.64 -18.87
C ALA A 193 -31.14 -9.75 -17.84
N LYS A 194 -30.73 -10.98 -18.17
CA LYS A 194 -30.84 -12.16 -17.29
C LYS A 194 -29.48 -12.62 -16.81
N ARG A 195 -28.42 -12.37 -17.57
CA ARG A 195 -27.05 -12.78 -17.28
C ARG A 195 -26.15 -11.55 -17.20
N ILE A 196 -25.62 -11.26 -16.02
CA ILE A 196 -24.71 -10.13 -15.81
C ILE A 196 -23.31 -10.61 -15.47
N ALA A 197 -22.28 -9.84 -15.83
CA ALA A 197 -20.92 -10.07 -15.37
C ALA A 197 -20.39 -8.85 -14.62
N PHE A 198 -19.36 -9.07 -13.79
CA PHE A 198 -18.64 -8.00 -13.12
C PHE A 198 -17.22 -7.90 -13.66
N ALA A 199 -16.72 -6.68 -13.82
CA ALA A 199 -15.40 -6.43 -14.37
C ALA A 199 -14.48 -5.79 -13.34
N GLY A 200 -13.47 -6.55 -12.91
CA GLY A 200 -12.51 -6.22 -11.87
C GLY A 200 -12.87 -6.84 -10.53
N VAL A 201 -11.93 -7.59 -9.96
CA VAL A 201 -12.02 -8.14 -8.61
C VAL A 201 -11.72 -7.04 -7.60
N SER A 202 -12.66 -6.78 -6.69
CA SER A 202 -12.52 -5.76 -5.64
C SER A 202 -13.57 -5.95 -4.55
N ASP A 203 -13.46 -5.20 -3.45
CA ASP A 203 -14.49 -5.10 -2.43
C ASP A 203 -15.86 -4.69 -3.04
N LEU A 204 -15.85 -3.83 -4.06
CA LEU A 204 -17.08 -3.44 -4.77
C LEU A 204 -17.70 -4.62 -5.54
N ALA A 205 -16.87 -5.50 -6.09
CA ALA A 205 -17.35 -6.72 -6.73
C ALA A 205 -17.97 -7.68 -5.69
N GLU A 206 -17.44 -7.77 -4.47
CA GLU A 206 -18.06 -8.57 -3.39
C GLU A 206 -19.45 -8.01 -3.05
N VAL A 207 -19.57 -6.69 -2.91
CA VAL A 207 -20.86 -6.03 -2.70
C VAL A 207 -21.81 -6.36 -3.84
N ALA A 208 -21.34 -6.30 -5.08
CA ALA A 208 -22.17 -6.54 -6.26
C ALA A 208 -22.63 -7.99 -6.39
N MET A 209 -21.77 -8.96 -6.05
CA MET A 209 -22.15 -10.37 -5.95
C MET A 209 -23.30 -10.57 -4.96
N ILE A 210 -23.24 -9.92 -3.79
CA ILE A 210 -24.29 -10.01 -2.78
C ILE A 210 -25.57 -9.31 -3.27
N CYS A 211 -25.46 -8.12 -3.85
CA CYS A 211 -26.61 -7.38 -4.36
C CYS A 211 -27.34 -8.15 -5.47
N ALA A 212 -26.61 -8.84 -6.36
CA ALA A 212 -27.20 -9.61 -7.44
C ALA A 212 -28.17 -10.71 -6.97
N LEU A 213 -28.00 -11.23 -5.74
CA LEU A 213 -28.90 -12.22 -5.15
C LEU A 213 -30.31 -11.67 -4.88
N GLU A 214 -30.46 -10.34 -4.80
CA GLU A 214 -31.74 -9.67 -4.52
C GLU A 214 -32.56 -9.40 -5.80
N PHE A 215 -32.02 -9.72 -6.99
CA PHE A 215 -32.62 -9.41 -8.29
C PHE A 215 -32.76 -10.65 -9.18
N PRO A 216 -33.66 -10.63 -10.19
CA PRO A 216 -33.89 -11.75 -11.10
C PRO A 216 -32.81 -11.85 -12.19
N VAL A 217 -31.53 -11.79 -11.80
CA VAL A 217 -30.36 -11.91 -12.67
C VAL A 217 -29.48 -13.07 -12.20
N THR A 218 -28.70 -13.64 -13.11
CA THR A 218 -27.67 -14.63 -12.80
C THR A 218 -26.31 -14.01 -13.08
N VAL A 219 -25.37 -14.15 -12.13
CA VAL A 219 -23.98 -13.74 -12.37
C VAL A 219 -23.29 -14.78 -13.26
N ALA A 220 -22.96 -14.39 -14.48
CA ALA A 220 -22.25 -15.22 -15.45
C ALA A 220 -20.77 -15.40 -15.08
N GLY A 221 -20.14 -14.39 -14.47
CA GLY A 221 -18.76 -14.46 -14.04
C GLY A 221 -18.18 -13.12 -13.60
N VAL A 222 -16.93 -13.18 -13.14
CA VAL A 222 -16.10 -12.00 -12.85
C VAL A 222 -14.90 -12.02 -13.81
N VAL A 223 -14.70 -10.92 -14.51
CA VAL A 223 -13.63 -10.74 -15.51
C VAL A 223 -12.55 -9.87 -14.91
N ASP A 224 -11.34 -10.40 -14.80
CA ASP A 224 -10.16 -9.67 -14.33
C ASP A 224 -8.90 -10.41 -14.85
N PRO A 225 -8.20 -9.86 -15.87
CA PRO A 225 -7.02 -10.49 -16.46
C PRO A 225 -5.89 -10.74 -15.45
N GLU A 226 -5.68 -9.84 -14.50
CA GLU A 226 -4.61 -9.94 -13.50
C GLU A 226 -4.89 -11.04 -12.47
N GLN A 227 -6.17 -11.37 -12.29
CA GLN A 227 -6.63 -12.36 -11.31
C GLN A 227 -7.20 -13.62 -11.93
N ALA A 228 -7.07 -13.79 -13.25
CA ALA A 228 -7.57 -14.93 -14.00
C ALA A 228 -7.13 -16.28 -13.38
N GLY A 229 -8.08 -17.22 -13.30
CA GLY A 229 -7.85 -18.54 -12.74
C GLY A 229 -7.99 -18.64 -11.22
N LYS A 230 -7.99 -17.52 -10.48
CA LYS A 230 -8.32 -17.50 -9.05
C LYS A 230 -9.82 -17.70 -8.83
N HIS A 231 -10.21 -17.96 -7.59
CA HIS A 231 -11.62 -17.98 -7.17
C HIS A 231 -11.94 -16.71 -6.39
N PHE A 232 -13.11 -16.15 -6.66
CA PHE A 232 -13.63 -14.95 -6.03
C PHE A 232 -15.12 -15.16 -5.74
N CYS A 233 -15.53 -15.02 -4.48
CA CYS A 233 -16.91 -15.32 -4.03
C CYS A 233 -17.45 -16.68 -4.51
N GLY A 234 -16.59 -17.71 -4.58
CA GLY A 234 -16.95 -19.04 -5.08
C GLY A 234 -17.00 -19.19 -6.60
N THR A 235 -16.81 -18.11 -7.36
CA THR A 235 -16.78 -18.11 -8.82
C THR A 235 -15.34 -18.01 -9.33
N LYS A 236 -14.98 -18.82 -10.33
CA LYS A 236 -13.66 -18.70 -10.96
C LYS A 236 -13.58 -17.41 -11.78
N VAL A 237 -12.52 -16.63 -11.58
CA VAL A 237 -12.24 -15.39 -12.31
C VAL A 237 -11.75 -15.72 -13.72
N ARG A 238 -12.28 -15.00 -14.71
CA ARG A 238 -11.97 -15.16 -16.14
C ARG A 238 -11.05 -14.06 -16.62
N ALA A 239 -10.21 -14.37 -17.61
CA ALA A 239 -9.34 -13.36 -18.20
C ALA A 239 -10.12 -12.39 -19.08
N THR A 240 -11.10 -12.91 -19.80
CA THR A 240 -11.89 -12.16 -20.80
C THR A 240 -13.38 -12.45 -20.66
N LEU A 241 -14.21 -11.60 -21.27
CA LEU A 241 -15.66 -11.67 -21.14
C LEU A 241 -16.27 -12.90 -21.85
N ASP A 242 -15.70 -13.32 -22.97
CA ASP A 242 -16.14 -14.47 -23.76
C ASP A 242 -16.06 -15.79 -22.98
N GLU A 243 -15.09 -15.93 -22.07
CA GLU A 243 -14.96 -17.11 -21.21
C GLU A 243 -16.11 -17.24 -20.18
N CYS A 244 -16.92 -16.19 -19.98
CA CYS A 244 -18.13 -16.21 -19.16
C CYS A 244 -19.37 -16.74 -19.92
N GLY A 245 -19.24 -16.99 -21.23
CA GLY A 245 -20.37 -17.33 -22.10
C GLY A 245 -21.25 -16.11 -22.42
N PRO A 246 -22.53 -16.30 -22.76
CA PRO A 246 -23.41 -15.17 -23.08
C PRO A 246 -23.63 -14.29 -21.85
N VAL A 247 -23.42 -12.98 -22.01
CA VAL A 247 -23.60 -11.98 -20.96
C VAL A 247 -24.41 -10.83 -21.53
N ASP A 248 -25.52 -10.46 -20.89
CA ASP A 248 -26.44 -9.41 -21.35
C ASP A 248 -25.95 -8.01 -20.97
N ALA A 249 -25.30 -7.88 -19.80
CA ALA A 249 -24.72 -6.64 -19.33
C ALA A 249 -23.49 -6.88 -18.45
N VAL A 250 -22.56 -5.92 -18.43
CA VAL A 250 -21.35 -5.97 -17.58
C VAL A 250 -21.32 -4.75 -16.70
N ILE A 251 -21.13 -4.93 -15.40
CA ILE A 251 -20.98 -3.82 -14.44
C ILE A 251 -19.49 -3.68 -14.07
N ILE A 252 -18.94 -2.47 -14.21
CA ILE A 252 -17.56 -2.16 -13.82
C ILE A 252 -17.47 -2.15 -12.30
N THR A 253 -16.62 -3.01 -11.75
CA THR A 253 -16.32 -3.13 -10.32
C THR A 253 -14.84 -2.93 -10.00
N HIS A 254 -13.99 -2.67 -10.99
CA HIS A 254 -12.57 -2.40 -10.78
C HIS A 254 -12.37 -1.03 -10.09
N LEU A 255 -11.81 -1.03 -8.86
CA LEU A 255 -11.62 0.21 -8.10
C LEU A 255 -10.35 0.98 -8.48
N SER A 256 -9.25 0.27 -8.77
CA SER A 256 -7.94 0.92 -9.05
C SER A 256 -7.76 1.36 -10.50
N ALA A 257 -8.23 0.56 -11.46
CA ALA A 257 -8.12 0.80 -12.90
C ALA A 257 -9.49 0.71 -13.61
N PRO A 258 -10.51 1.51 -13.22
CA PRO A 258 -11.84 1.44 -13.82
C PRO A 258 -11.84 1.78 -15.32
N TYR A 259 -10.94 2.65 -15.77
CA TYR A 259 -10.86 3.08 -17.18
C TYR A 259 -10.32 2.00 -18.09
N GLU A 260 -9.26 1.32 -17.67
CA GLU A 260 -8.67 0.20 -18.40
C GLU A 260 -9.68 -0.95 -18.52
N ALA A 261 -10.40 -1.25 -17.42
CA ALA A 261 -11.47 -2.23 -17.44
C ALA A 261 -12.61 -1.84 -18.41
N TYR A 262 -13.02 -0.58 -18.43
CA TYR A 262 -14.03 -0.08 -19.38
C TYR A 262 -13.56 -0.22 -20.83
N ARG A 263 -12.32 0.18 -21.14
CA ARG A 263 -11.76 0.09 -22.49
C ARG A 263 -11.69 -1.34 -23.01
N ALA A 264 -11.15 -2.25 -22.20
CA ALA A 264 -11.05 -3.66 -22.57
C ALA A 264 -12.42 -4.28 -22.88
N LEU A 265 -13.49 -3.81 -22.23
CA LEU A 265 -14.86 -4.25 -22.50
C LEU A 265 -15.47 -3.57 -23.72
N ALA A 266 -15.19 -2.29 -23.97
CA ALA A 266 -15.72 -1.57 -25.12
C ALA A 266 -15.28 -2.21 -26.46
N ASP A 267 -14.14 -2.90 -26.47
CA ASP A 267 -13.66 -3.70 -27.59
C ASP A 267 -14.39 -5.05 -27.74
N ALA A 268 -15.07 -5.52 -26.69
CA ALA A 268 -15.66 -6.86 -26.60
C ALA A 268 -17.21 -6.90 -26.59
N ILE A 269 -17.87 -5.81 -26.18
CA ILE A 269 -19.33 -5.71 -26.07
C ILE A 269 -19.80 -4.29 -26.36
N GLU A 270 -21.05 -4.12 -26.78
CA GLU A 270 -21.62 -2.81 -27.08
C GLU A 270 -21.59 -1.89 -25.84
N PRO A 271 -21.19 -0.60 -25.98
CA PRO A 271 -21.06 0.31 -24.85
C PRO A 271 -22.31 0.45 -23.97
N ASP A 272 -23.51 0.34 -24.56
CA ASP A 272 -24.79 0.43 -23.84
C ASP A 272 -25.01 -0.71 -22.82
N ARG A 273 -24.28 -1.81 -22.99
CA ARG A 273 -24.31 -2.98 -22.09
C ARG A 273 -23.26 -2.88 -20.98
N ILE A 274 -22.37 -1.88 -21.03
CA ILE A 274 -21.37 -1.61 -20.00
C ILE A 274 -21.93 -0.59 -19.02
N GLN A 275 -22.15 -1.02 -17.78
CA GLN A 275 -22.67 -0.19 -16.71
C GLN A 275 -21.55 0.28 -15.79
N VAL A 276 -21.50 1.58 -15.52
CA VAL A 276 -20.51 2.18 -14.62
C VAL A 276 -21.21 2.80 -13.40
N PRO A 277 -20.93 2.30 -12.19
CA PRO A 277 -21.37 2.93 -10.95
C PRO A 277 -20.95 4.39 -10.89
N ALA A 278 -21.85 5.28 -10.44
CA ALA A 278 -21.56 6.71 -10.42
C ALA A 278 -20.36 7.06 -9.52
N LEU A 279 -20.06 6.25 -8.51
CA LEU A 279 -18.87 6.37 -7.66
C LEU A 279 -17.54 6.19 -8.43
N LEU A 280 -17.54 5.51 -9.59
CA LEU A 280 -16.35 5.31 -10.43
C LEU A 280 -16.24 6.32 -11.59
N ARG A 281 -17.30 7.08 -11.88
CA ARG A 281 -17.33 8.00 -13.04
C ARG A 281 -16.27 9.11 -12.94
N VAL A 282 -15.96 9.59 -11.73
CA VAL A 282 -14.93 10.62 -11.54
C VAL A 282 -13.55 10.09 -11.96
N ALA A 283 -13.22 8.86 -11.59
CA ALA A 283 -11.96 8.22 -11.97
C ALA A 283 -11.85 8.02 -13.49
N LEU A 284 -12.96 7.67 -14.17
CA LEU A 284 -13.00 7.57 -15.64
C LEU A 284 -12.76 8.91 -16.33
N GLN A 285 -13.35 9.99 -15.82
CA GLN A 285 -13.21 11.33 -16.40
C GLN A 285 -11.76 11.86 -16.28
N GLN A 286 -11.10 11.57 -15.15
CA GLN A 286 -9.71 11.94 -14.91
C GLN A 286 -8.72 11.12 -15.76
N ALA A 287 -9.01 9.83 -15.97
CA ALA A 287 -8.21 8.98 -16.85
C ALA A 287 -8.36 9.41 -18.32
N ALA A 288 -9.58 9.74 -18.77
CA ALA A 288 -9.82 10.21 -20.13
C ALA A 288 -9.13 11.54 -20.45
N SER A 289 -8.94 12.44 -19.48
CA SER A 289 -8.27 13.72 -19.66
C SER A 289 -6.74 13.66 -19.56
N SER A 290 -6.17 12.52 -19.16
CA SER A 290 -4.72 12.32 -19.03
C SER A 290 -4.10 11.53 -20.19
N GLU A 291 -4.89 11.16 -21.19
CA GLU A 291 -4.36 10.58 -22.42
C GLU A 291 -3.68 11.64 -23.28
N PRO A 292 -2.43 11.42 -23.73
CA PRO A 292 -1.84 12.27 -24.75
C PRO A 292 -2.64 12.06 -26.05
N GLU A 293 -3.11 13.14 -26.66
CA GLU A 293 -3.62 13.16 -28.04
C GLU A 293 -2.69 12.32 -28.93
N GLN A 294 -3.11 11.11 -29.28
CA GLN A 294 -2.50 10.40 -30.39
C GLN A 294 -2.84 11.21 -31.63
N GLN A 295 -1.84 11.95 -32.11
CA GLN A 295 -1.87 12.65 -33.39
C GLN A 295 -2.26 11.67 -34.49
N VAL A 296 -3.54 11.66 -34.85
CA VAL A 296 -3.99 11.20 -36.15
C VAL A 296 -3.64 12.33 -37.12
N GLY A 297 -2.40 12.29 -37.62
CA GLY A 297 -1.99 13.08 -38.77
C GLY A 297 -2.51 12.44 -40.07
N PRO A 298 -2.85 13.24 -41.09
CA PRO A 298 -3.57 12.82 -42.29
C PRO A 298 -2.82 11.83 -43.18
#